data_AF-A0A522KSZ0-F1
#
_entry.id   AF-A0A522KSZ0-F1
#
_cell.length_a   1.000
_cell.length_b   1.000
_cell.length_c   1.000
_cell.angle_alpha   90.00
_cell.angle_beta   90.00
_cell.angle_gamma   90.00
#
_symmetry.space_group_name_H-M   'P 1'
#
loop_
_entity.id
_entity.type
_entity.pdbx_description
1 polymer ?
#
loop_
_entity_poly.entity_id
_entity_poly.type
_entity_poly.pdbx_seq_one_letter_code
_entity_poly.pdbx_strand_id
1 'polypeptide(L)'
;MTDILIGRNDSTSVSLDPRYGNRHGMIAGATGTGKSVSLMVLAEGFSKLGVPCFLADVKGDLAGLAMAAGAPGDKLKARLDKLKLTDWKPQANPVVFWDLYGKLGHPVRATISEMGPTLLGRVLDLNDTQQGVLEVVFKVADDNGWLLLDLADLRAMLNFAVDNSKDISTHYGLISKQSLAAVQRALLQLEQDGADQFFGEPALELADLMRQDMSGRGVINVLAADQLILKPRLYSTFLLWLLSELFEQLPEVGDLDQPKLVFFFDEAHLLFDDCPSALQQRVEQVVRLIRSKGVGVYFCSQNPDDVP
;
A
#
# COMPACT_ATOMS: atom_id res chain seq x y z
N MET A 1 -19.04 -7.92 20.36
CA MET A 1 -19.84 -7.83 19.11
C MET A 1 -18.94 -8.32 18.01
N THR A 2 -19.41 -9.25 17.19
CA THR A 2 -18.67 -9.76 16.02
C THR A 2 -18.76 -8.82 14.83
N ASP A 3 -19.71 -7.89 14.80
CA ASP A 3 -19.99 -7.07 13.63
C ASP A 3 -19.57 -5.61 13.84
N ILE A 4 -19.25 -4.91 12.75
CA ILE A 4 -18.83 -3.51 12.77
C ILE A 4 -20.05 -2.63 12.45
N LEU A 5 -20.53 -1.85 13.42
CA LEU A 5 -21.64 -0.91 13.18
C LEU A 5 -21.20 0.19 12.20
N ILE A 6 -21.85 0.28 11.05
CA ILE A 6 -21.59 1.32 10.03
C ILE A 6 -22.54 2.50 10.19
N GLY A 7 -23.81 2.23 10.50
CA GLY A 7 -24.81 3.28 10.53
C GLY A 7 -26.12 2.85 11.15
N ARG A 8 -26.99 3.83 11.37
CA ARG A 8 -28.30 3.61 11.98
C ARG A 8 -29.28 4.71 11.59
N ASN A 9 -30.54 4.34 11.39
CA ASN A 9 -31.68 5.24 11.39
C ASN A 9 -32.57 5.01 12.64
N ASP A 10 -33.74 5.65 12.70
CA ASP A 10 -34.59 5.58 13.91
C ASP A 10 -35.03 4.16 14.29
N SER A 11 -35.17 3.26 13.30
CA SER A 11 -35.69 1.89 13.47
C SER A 11 -34.66 0.78 13.28
N THR A 12 -33.57 1.03 12.54
CA THR A 12 -32.71 -0.01 11.98
C THR A 12 -31.24 0.38 12.08
N SER A 13 -30.42 -0.55 12.57
CA SER A 13 -28.95 -0.48 12.52
C SER A 13 -28.42 -1.31 11.35
N VAL A 14 -27.35 -0.83 10.73
CA VAL A 14 -26.62 -1.52 9.67
C VAL A 14 -25.20 -1.78 10.15
N SER A 15 -24.82 -3.05 10.16
CA SER A 15 -23.48 -3.50 10.55
C SER A 15 -22.86 -4.29 9.40
N LEU A 16 -21.53 -4.22 9.30
CA LEU A 16 -20.73 -5.08 8.45
C LEU A 16 -20.37 -6.35 9.20
N ASP A 17 -20.78 -7.47 8.63
CA ASP A 17 -20.30 -8.80 9.00
C ASP A 17 -18.86 -8.97 8.48
N PRO A 18 -17.86 -9.21 9.35
CA PRO A 18 -16.45 -9.27 8.97
C PRO A 18 -16.12 -10.36 7.96
N ARG A 19 -16.97 -11.38 7.80
CA ARG A 19 -16.81 -12.40 6.75
C ARG A 19 -16.81 -11.80 5.35
N TYR A 20 -17.43 -10.63 5.18
CA TYR A 20 -17.43 -9.88 3.93
C TYR A 20 -16.34 -8.81 3.87
N GLY A 21 -15.52 -8.67 4.92
CA GLY A 21 -14.49 -7.64 5.02
C GLY A 21 -13.35 -7.74 3.99
N ASN A 22 -13.11 -8.93 3.44
CA ASN A 22 -12.15 -9.11 2.34
C ASN A 22 -12.78 -8.96 0.94
N ARG A 23 -14.06 -8.58 0.82
CA ARG A 23 -14.73 -8.39 -0.48
C ARG A 23 -14.62 -6.98 -1.04
N HIS A 24 -13.65 -6.23 -0.52
CA HIS A 24 -13.35 -4.84 -0.87
C HIS A 24 -14.52 -3.89 -0.56
N GLY A 25 -14.28 -2.59 -0.71
CA GLY A 25 -15.32 -1.60 -0.48
C GLY A 25 -15.00 -0.25 -1.12
N MET A 26 -16.02 0.58 -1.23
CA MET A 26 -15.93 1.95 -1.74
C MET A 26 -16.64 2.89 -0.77
N ILE A 27 -15.96 3.97 -0.36
CA ILE A 27 -16.49 5.06 0.44
C ILE A 27 -16.45 6.32 -0.42
N ALA A 28 -17.57 6.62 -1.06
CA ALA A 28 -17.69 7.74 -1.97
C ALA A 28 -18.51 8.89 -1.37
N GLY A 29 -18.10 10.13 -1.67
CA GLY A 29 -18.87 11.33 -1.32
C GLY A 29 -18.07 12.62 -1.40
N ALA A 30 -18.75 13.74 -1.60
CA ALA A 30 -18.10 15.05 -1.71
C ALA A 30 -17.26 15.41 -0.47
N THR A 31 -16.40 16.41 -0.60
CA THR A 31 -15.59 16.93 0.53
C THR A 31 -16.50 17.36 1.69
N GLY A 32 -16.12 16.97 2.91
CA GLY A 32 -16.88 17.30 4.13
C GLY A 32 -18.09 16.41 4.41
N THR A 33 -18.39 15.40 3.56
CA THR A 33 -19.52 14.47 3.79
C THR A 33 -19.24 13.38 4.83
N GLY A 34 -18.01 13.30 5.34
CA GLY A 34 -17.60 12.37 6.39
C GLY A 34 -16.89 11.10 5.91
N LYS A 35 -16.28 11.10 4.72
CA LYS A 35 -15.47 9.97 4.21
C LYS A 35 -14.41 9.49 5.22
N SER A 36 -13.56 10.40 5.72
CA SER A 36 -12.53 10.07 6.72
C SER A 36 -13.16 9.49 7.99
N VAL A 37 -14.33 9.99 8.41
CA VAL A 37 -15.04 9.48 9.59
C VAL A 37 -15.52 8.05 9.36
N SER A 38 -16.09 7.74 8.19
CA SER A 38 -16.51 6.38 7.85
C SER A 38 -15.34 5.41 7.76
N LEU A 39 -14.23 5.84 7.14
CA LEU A 39 -12.98 5.07 7.09
C LEU A 39 -12.45 4.79 8.50
N MET A 40 -12.38 5.80 9.37
CA MET A 40 -11.91 5.64 10.75
C MET A 40 -12.80 4.66 11.53
N VAL A 41 -14.13 4.77 11.42
CA VAL A 41 -15.07 3.85 12.08
C VAL A 41 -14.84 2.40 11.63
N LEU A 42 -14.61 2.17 10.34
CA LEU A 42 -14.32 0.83 9.82
C LEU A 42 -12.96 0.31 10.30
N ALA A 43 -11.91 1.12 10.21
CA ALA A 43 -10.57 0.74 10.65
C ALA A 43 -10.53 0.42 12.16
N GLU A 44 -11.20 1.23 12.99
CA GLU A 44 -11.38 0.94 14.42
C GLU A 44 -12.18 -0.34 14.66
N GLY A 45 -13.23 -0.56 13.86
CA GLY A 45 -14.04 -1.77 13.93
C GLY A 45 -13.22 -3.03 13.66
N PHE A 46 -12.44 -3.04 12.58
CA PHE A 46 -11.53 -4.13 12.24
C PHE A 46 -10.45 -4.34 13.30
N SER A 47 -9.81 -3.25 13.75
CA SER A 47 -8.81 -3.31 14.83
C SER A 47 -9.38 -3.95 16.10
N LYS A 48 -10.61 -3.58 16.52
CA LYS A 48 -11.29 -4.19 17.68
C LYS A 48 -11.54 -5.69 17.53
N LEU A 49 -11.70 -6.18 16.30
CA LEU A 49 -11.85 -7.61 15.99
C LEU A 49 -10.50 -8.34 15.86
N GLY A 50 -9.38 -7.66 16.10
CA GLY A 50 -8.05 -8.23 15.95
C GLY A 50 -7.54 -8.22 14.50
N VAL A 51 -8.22 -7.54 13.58
CA VAL A 51 -7.81 -7.43 12.18
C VAL A 51 -6.91 -6.20 12.03
N PRO A 52 -5.62 -6.38 11.67
CA PRO A 52 -4.72 -5.27 11.37
C PRO A 52 -5.22 -4.47 10.16
N CYS A 53 -4.96 -3.17 10.17
CA CYS A 53 -5.34 -2.27 9.09
C CYS A 53 -4.11 -1.55 8.54
N PHE A 54 -4.14 -1.18 7.27
CA PHE A 54 -3.19 -0.26 6.65
C PHE A 54 -3.94 0.93 6.05
N LEU A 55 -3.51 2.15 6.37
CA LEU A 55 -4.12 3.39 5.90
C LEU A 55 -3.06 4.29 5.29
N ALA A 56 -3.33 4.84 4.12
CA ALA A 56 -2.55 5.95 3.58
C ALA A 56 -3.16 7.28 4.03
N ASP A 57 -2.44 8.03 4.86
CA ASP A 57 -2.88 9.32 5.40
C ASP A 57 -2.23 10.47 4.63
N VAL A 58 -2.97 10.95 3.64
CA VAL A 58 -2.58 12.09 2.79
C VAL A 58 -2.77 13.42 3.52
N LYS A 59 -3.80 13.54 4.37
CA LYS A 59 -4.21 14.81 4.96
C LYS A 59 -3.67 15.03 6.38
N GLY A 60 -3.11 13.99 6.99
CA GLY A 60 -2.66 13.97 8.38
C GLY A 60 -3.81 13.88 9.40
N ASP A 61 -5.04 13.63 8.95
CA ASP A 61 -6.22 13.60 9.83
C ASP A 61 -6.47 12.22 10.47
N LEU A 62 -5.83 11.16 9.97
CA LEU A 62 -5.98 9.80 10.49
C LEU A 62 -5.04 9.52 11.67
N ALA A 63 -3.98 10.31 11.84
CA ALA A 63 -3.09 10.23 13.01
C ALA A 63 -3.81 10.35 14.36
N GLY A 64 -4.99 11.00 14.37
CA GLY A 64 -5.85 11.10 15.55
C GLY A 64 -6.31 9.75 16.12
N LEU A 65 -6.30 8.66 15.33
CA LEU A 65 -6.65 7.30 15.77
C LEU A 65 -5.74 6.79 16.90
N ALA A 66 -4.51 7.30 17.02
CA ALA A 66 -3.56 6.92 18.05
C ALA A 66 -3.90 7.52 19.43
N MET A 67 -4.76 8.54 19.47
CA MET A 67 -5.05 9.30 20.67
C MET A 67 -6.44 8.94 21.19
N ALA A 68 -6.54 8.71 22.50
CA ALA A 68 -7.84 8.65 23.14
C ALA A 68 -8.51 10.01 23.03
N ALA A 69 -9.75 10.03 22.53
CA ALA A 69 -10.55 11.25 22.52
C ALA A 69 -10.66 11.85 23.93
N GLY A 70 -10.77 13.17 24.03
CA GLY A 70 -11.15 13.82 25.29
C GLY A 70 -12.59 13.50 25.71
N ALA A 71 -13.07 14.16 26.76
CA ALA A 71 -14.49 14.12 27.10
C ALA A 71 -15.34 14.56 25.89
N PRO A 72 -16.44 13.85 25.57
CA PRO A 72 -17.20 14.14 24.36
C PRO A 72 -17.83 15.54 24.46
N GLY A 73 -17.51 16.40 23.48
CA GLY A 73 -18.18 17.69 23.33
C GLY A 73 -19.64 17.56 22.90
N ASP A 74 -20.39 18.66 22.90
CA ASP A 74 -21.85 18.65 22.69
C ASP A 74 -22.27 18.03 21.35
N LYS A 75 -21.50 18.26 20.28
CA LYS A 75 -21.75 17.66 18.95
C LYS A 75 -21.63 16.13 18.98
N LEU A 76 -20.64 15.61 19.70
CA LEU A 76 -20.42 14.16 19.80
C LEU A 76 -21.49 13.53 20.69
N LYS A 77 -21.79 14.13 21.85
CA LYS A 77 -22.89 13.68 22.73
C LYS A 77 -24.22 13.59 21.99
N ALA A 78 -24.63 14.66 21.29
CA ALA A 78 -25.86 14.66 20.52
C ALA A 78 -25.89 13.56 19.43
N ARG A 79 -24.74 13.26 18.82
CA ARG A 79 -24.62 12.18 17.84
C ARG A 79 -24.70 10.80 18.48
N LEU A 80 -24.05 10.58 19.62
CA LEU A 80 -24.13 9.33 20.39
C LEU A 80 -25.57 9.07 20.85
N ASP A 81 -26.26 10.10 21.34
CA ASP A 81 -27.66 10.02 21.76
C ASP A 81 -28.57 9.69 20.57
N LYS A 82 -28.38 10.37 19.43
CA LYS A 82 -29.13 10.09 18.20
C LYS A 82 -28.95 8.66 17.70
N LEU A 83 -27.72 8.13 17.79
CA LEU A 83 -27.40 6.75 17.40
C LEU A 83 -27.71 5.73 18.52
N LYS A 84 -28.09 6.21 19.71
CA LYS A 84 -28.31 5.43 20.94
C LYS A 84 -27.10 4.56 21.29
N LEU A 85 -25.90 5.12 21.16
CA LEU A 85 -24.62 4.48 21.50
C LEU A 85 -24.27 4.80 22.94
N THR A 86 -24.65 3.90 23.85
CA THR A 86 -24.50 4.08 25.30
C THR A 86 -23.19 3.52 25.86
N ASP A 87 -22.49 2.71 25.08
CA ASP A 87 -21.25 2.02 25.42
C ASP A 87 -20.00 2.72 24.88
N TRP A 88 -20.16 3.82 24.14
CA TRP A 88 -19.04 4.59 23.61
C TRP A 88 -18.16 5.13 24.74
N LYS A 89 -16.86 4.93 24.62
CA LYS A 89 -15.85 5.46 25.52
C LYS A 89 -14.67 5.99 24.72
N PRO A 90 -14.04 7.09 25.18
CA PRO A 90 -12.79 7.54 24.58
C PRO A 90 -11.71 6.47 24.79
N GLN A 91 -11.06 6.07 23.71
CA GLN A 91 -9.98 5.10 23.75
C GLN A 91 -9.01 5.35 22.60
N ALA A 92 -7.73 5.07 22.83
CA ALA A 92 -6.73 5.05 21.78
C ALA A 92 -6.76 3.71 21.04
N ASN A 93 -6.41 3.71 19.76
CA ASN A 93 -6.16 2.49 18.99
C ASN A 93 -4.66 2.17 18.98
N PRO A 94 -4.26 0.89 18.83
CA PRO A 94 -2.86 0.54 18.62
C PRO A 94 -2.45 1.01 17.21
N VAL A 95 -1.63 2.06 17.13
CA VAL A 95 -1.22 2.66 15.85
C VAL A 95 0.29 2.57 15.69
N VAL A 96 0.74 2.26 14.47
CA VAL A 96 2.13 2.36 14.05
C VAL A 96 2.21 3.30 12.86
N PHE A 97 3.09 4.30 12.93
CA PHE A 97 3.31 5.25 11.85
C PHE A 97 4.45 4.79 10.93
N TRP A 98 4.22 4.90 9.64
CA TRP A 98 5.13 4.52 8.56
C TRP A 98 5.39 5.72 7.66
N ASP A 99 6.58 5.83 7.10
CA ASP A 99 6.96 6.94 6.22
C ASP A 99 8.08 6.50 5.26
N LEU A 100 7.93 6.73 3.95
CA LEU A 100 8.97 6.42 2.96
C LEU A 100 10.24 7.26 3.17
N TYR A 101 10.11 8.45 3.74
CA TYR A 101 11.23 9.36 4.02
C TYR A 101 11.70 9.29 5.48
N GLY A 102 11.05 8.47 6.33
CA GLY A 102 11.41 8.27 7.74
C GLY A 102 11.37 9.53 8.61
N LYS A 103 10.58 10.55 8.26
CA LYS A 103 10.45 11.82 9.01
C LYS A 103 9.36 11.78 10.06
N LEU A 104 8.20 11.22 9.73
CA LEU A 104 6.99 11.21 10.55
C LEU A 104 6.62 9.81 11.08
N GLY A 105 7.39 8.78 10.71
CA GLY A 105 7.14 7.40 11.09
C GLY A 105 8.36 6.50 10.85
N HIS A 106 8.17 5.20 11.09
CA HIS A 106 9.17 4.19 10.77
C HIS A 106 9.45 4.18 9.26
N PRO A 107 10.73 4.13 8.84
CA PRO A 107 11.07 4.06 7.43
C PRO A 107 10.49 2.81 6.81
N VAL A 108 9.75 2.95 5.71
CA VAL A 108 9.33 1.82 4.89
C VAL A 108 10.34 1.63 3.78
N ARG A 109 10.86 0.41 3.64
CA ARG A 109 11.82 0.07 2.59
C ARG A 109 11.50 -1.23 1.90
N ALA A 110 12.00 -1.36 0.69
CA ALA A 110 12.05 -2.59 -0.09
C ALA A 110 13.42 -2.68 -0.77
N THR A 111 13.89 -3.88 -1.08
CA THR A 111 15.12 -4.02 -1.88
C THR A 111 14.81 -4.08 -3.38
N ILE A 112 15.79 -3.76 -4.23
CA ILE A 112 15.65 -3.92 -5.68
C ILE A 112 15.42 -5.39 -6.05
N SER A 113 16.10 -6.29 -5.37
CA SER A 113 15.92 -7.74 -5.53
C SER A 113 14.49 -8.20 -5.19
N GLU A 114 13.88 -7.71 -4.11
CA GLU A 114 12.48 -8.04 -3.76
C GLU A 114 11.48 -7.49 -4.78
N MET A 115 11.70 -6.28 -5.30
CA MET A 115 10.87 -5.76 -6.38
C MET A 115 10.95 -6.62 -7.64
N GLY A 116 12.16 -7.07 -7.98
CA GLY A 116 12.42 -7.82 -9.20
C GLY A 116 12.25 -7.00 -10.49
N PRO A 117 12.63 -7.58 -11.64
CA PRO A 117 12.68 -6.86 -12.91
C PRO A 117 11.29 -6.55 -13.48
N THR A 118 10.28 -7.39 -13.20
CA THR A 118 8.93 -7.25 -13.78
C THR A 118 8.16 -6.08 -13.16
N LEU A 119 8.18 -5.96 -11.84
CA LEU A 119 7.52 -4.84 -11.17
C LEU A 119 8.30 -3.55 -11.44
N LEU A 120 9.63 -3.61 -11.32
CA LEU A 120 10.47 -2.43 -11.53
C LEU A 120 10.36 -1.89 -12.95
N GLY A 121 10.29 -2.74 -13.98
CA GLY A 121 10.12 -2.24 -15.34
C GLY A 121 8.77 -1.57 -15.59
N ARG A 122 7.69 -1.99 -14.92
CA ARG A 122 6.42 -1.26 -14.95
C ARG A 122 6.49 0.08 -14.23
N VAL A 123 7.13 0.10 -13.06
CA VAL A 123 7.41 1.33 -12.30
C VAL A 123 8.21 2.31 -13.15
N LEU A 124 9.20 1.81 -13.89
CA LEU A 124 10.07 2.57 -14.78
C LEU A 124 9.42 2.91 -16.14
N ASP A 125 8.20 2.43 -16.41
CA ASP A 125 7.47 2.58 -17.68
C ASP A 125 8.30 2.11 -18.89
N LEU A 126 8.91 0.93 -18.75
CA LEU A 126 9.75 0.31 -19.76
C LEU A 126 8.90 -0.36 -20.85
N ASN A 127 9.34 -0.25 -22.09
CA ASN A 127 8.78 -1.07 -23.18
C ASN A 127 9.31 -2.52 -23.12
N ASP A 128 8.69 -3.43 -23.88
CA ASP A 128 9.03 -4.86 -23.89
C ASP A 128 10.52 -5.15 -24.10
N THR A 129 11.19 -4.37 -24.95
CA THR A 129 12.64 -4.55 -25.20
C THR A 129 13.48 -4.10 -24.00
N GLN A 130 13.11 -2.99 -23.36
CA GLN A 130 13.80 -2.50 -22.17
C GLN A 130 13.53 -3.41 -20.96
N GLN A 131 12.30 -3.94 -20.85
CA GLN A 131 11.91 -4.95 -19.87
C GLN A 131 12.77 -6.21 -19.99
N GLY A 132 12.89 -6.78 -21.19
CA GLY A 132 13.73 -7.96 -21.42
C GLY A 132 15.21 -7.71 -21.12
N VAL A 133 15.71 -6.50 -21.39
CA VAL A 133 17.08 -6.12 -21.00
C VAL A 133 17.22 -6.04 -19.48
N LEU A 134 16.25 -5.49 -18.76
CA LEU A 134 16.25 -5.44 -17.30
C LEU A 134 16.22 -6.86 -16.70
N GLU A 135 15.42 -7.77 -17.26
CA GLU A 135 15.38 -9.18 -16.85
C GLU A 135 16.73 -9.87 -17.02
N VAL A 136 17.44 -9.62 -18.13
CA VAL A 136 18.79 -10.14 -18.34
C VAL A 136 19.76 -9.58 -17.30
N VAL A 137 19.69 -8.29 -16.97
CA VAL A 137 20.55 -7.66 -15.96
C VAL A 137 20.34 -8.29 -14.58
N PHE A 138 19.08 -8.53 -14.19
CA PHE A 138 18.75 -9.25 -12.95
C PHE A 138 19.25 -10.69 -12.98
N LYS A 139 19.06 -11.41 -14.10
CA LYS A 139 19.54 -12.80 -14.23
C LYS A 139 21.05 -12.91 -14.06
N VAL A 140 21.80 -11.95 -14.61
CA VAL A 140 23.26 -11.88 -14.43
C VAL A 140 23.61 -11.64 -12.96
N ALA A 141 22.90 -10.76 -12.26
CA ALA A 141 23.10 -10.56 -10.82
C ALA A 141 22.85 -11.85 -10.03
N ASP A 142 21.73 -12.53 -10.30
CA ASP A 142 21.32 -13.77 -9.62
C ASP A 142 22.33 -14.89 -9.83
N ASP A 143 22.81 -15.10 -11.06
CA ASP A 143 23.80 -16.16 -11.36
C ASP A 143 25.15 -15.93 -10.72
N ASN A 144 25.48 -14.68 -10.39
CA ASN A 144 26.69 -14.34 -9.65
C ASN A 144 26.46 -14.20 -8.14
N GLY A 145 25.23 -14.38 -7.65
CA GLY A 145 24.88 -14.20 -6.24
C GLY A 145 25.01 -12.75 -5.77
N TRP A 146 24.83 -11.77 -6.66
CA TRP A 146 24.88 -10.35 -6.34
C TRP A 146 23.48 -9.86 -5.98
N LEU A 147 23.25 -9.62 -4.69
CA LEU A 147 22.02 -8.99 -4.22
C LEU A 147 22.02 -7.51 -4.60
N LEU A 148 20.87 -7.04 -5.09
CA LEU A 148 20.66 -5.63 -5.43
C LEU A 148 19.79 -5.03 -4.33
N LEU A 149 20.41 -4.28 -3.43
CA LEU A 149 19.71 -3.75 -2.26
C LEU A 149 19.07 -2.40 -2.59
N ASP A 150 19.79 -1.53 -3.28
CA ASP A 150 19.37 -0.16 -3.56
C ASP A 150 19.53 0.26 -5.03
N LEU A 151 19.17 1.51 -5.31
CA LEU A 151 19.27 2.08 -6.67
C LEU A 151 20.74 2.22 -7.13
N ALA A 152 21.70 2.38 -6.22
CA ALA A 152 23.11 2.45 -6.56
C ALA A 152 23.64 1.09 -7.03
N ASP A 153 23.21 -0.02 -6.41
CA ASP A 153 23.52 -1.38 -6.84
C ASP A 153 22.97 -1.66 -8.24
N LEU A 154 21.70 -1.32 -8.49
CA LEU A 154 21.11 -1.50 -9.81
C LEU A 154 21.83 -0.66 -10.88
N ARG A 155 22.18 0.60 -10.56
CA ARG A 155 22.96 1.45 -11.44
C ARG A 155 24.34 0.83 -11.74
N ALA A 156 25.01 0.28 -10.74
CA ALA A 156 26.29 -0.40 -10.90
C ALA A 156 26.14 -1.62 -11.83
N MET A 157 25.09 -2.42 -11.66
CA MET A 157 24.77 -3.54 -12.54
C MET A 157 24.49 -3.12 -13.99
N LEU A 158 23.74 -2.04 -14.19
CA LEU A 158 23.48 -1.50 -15.52
C LEU A 158 24.78 -1.03 -16.20
N ASN A 159 25.68 -0.38 -15.46
CA ASN A 159 27.00 0.01 -15.96
C ASN A 159 27.86 -1.22 -16.33
N PHE A 160 27.90 -2.22 -15.45
CA PHE A 160 28.57 -3.48 -15.71
C PHE A 160 28.04 -4.14 -16.98
N ALA A 161 26.72 -4.13 -17.19
CA ALA A 161 26.10 -4.68 -18.39
C ALA A 161 26.45 -3.90 -19.66
N VAL A 162 26.64 -2.58 -19.58
CA VAL A 162 27.09 -1.74 -20.71
C VAL A 162 28.53 -2.09 -21.11
N ASP A 163 29.41 -2.30 -20.13
CA ASP A 163 30.81 -2.61 -20.36
C ASP A 163 31.00 -4.04 -20.90
N ASN A 164 30.16 -4.98 -20.45
CA ASN A 164 30.24 -6.41 -20.80
C ASN A 164 29.16 -6.86 -21.80
N SER A 165 28.53 -5.93 -22.52
CA SER A 165 27.32 -6.20 -23.31
C SER A 165 27.47 -7.33 -24.34
N LYS A 166 28.67 -7.51 -24.92
CA LYS A 166 28.94 -8.57 -25.91
C LYS A 166 28.92 -9.97 -25.28
N ASP A 167 29.53 -10.10 -24.12
CA ASP A 167 29.64 -11.37 -23.39
C ASP A 167 28.27 -11.76 -22.85
N ILE A 168 27.59 -10.82 -22.18
CA ILE A 168 26.22 -11.04 -21.68
C ILE A 168 25.29 -11.39 -22.84
N SER A 169 25.38 -10.70 -23.98
CA SER A 169 24.54 -11.01 -25.15
C SER A 169 24.74 -12.44 -25.68
N THR A 170 25.95 -12.97 -25.54
CA THR A 170 26.31 -14.31 -26.00
C THR A 170 25.70 -15.38 -25.09
N HIS A 171 25.62 -15.11 -23.78
CA HIS A 171 25.19 -16.09 -22.77
C HIS A 171 23.69 -16.00 -22.40
N TYR A 172 23.12 -14.79 -22.38
CA TYR A 172 21.79 -14.54 -21.83
C TYR A 172 20.76 -14.06 -22.87
N GLY A 173 21.22 -13.73 -24.07
CA GLY A 173 20.39 -13.15 -25.13
C GLY A 173 20.72 -11.68 -25.40
N LEU A 174 20.39 -11.22 -26.60
CA LEU A 174 20.84 -9.93 -27.12
C LEU A 174 20.40 -8.75 -26.25
N ILE A 175 21.36 -7.99 -25.74
CA ILE A 175 21.12 -6.71 -25.06
C ILE A 175 21.81 -5.56 -25.81
N SER A 176 21.07 -4.46 -26.03
CA SER A 176 21.59 -3.27 -26.70
C SER A 176 22.04 -2.21 -25.69
N LYS A 177 23.13 -1.50 -25.99
CA LYS A 177 23.59 -0.37 -25.16
C LYS A 177 22.56 0.76 -25.11
N GLN A 178 21.77 0.91 -26.17
CA GLN A 178 20.69 1.89 -26.27
C GLN A 178 19.57 1.59 -25.26
N SER A 179 19.17 0.33 -25.12
CA SER A 179 18.16 -0.10 -24.15
C SER A 179 18.67 0.08 -22.72
N LEU A 180 19.92 -0.33 -22.43
CA LEU A 180 20.55 -0.12 -21.12
C LEU A 180 20.56 1.36 -20.73
N ALA A 181 20.95 2.25 -21.65
CA ALA A 181 20.94 3.69 -21.41
C ALA A 181 19.52 4.27 -21.24
N ALA A 182 18.49 3.65 -21.82
CA ALA A 182 17.11 4.05 -21.58
C ALA A 182 16.66 3.67 -20.15
N VAL A 183 16.98 2.46 -19.69
CA VAL A 183 16.71 2.01 -18.31
C VAL A 183 17.43 2.91 -17.30
N GLN A 184 18.70 3.26 -17.54
CA GLN A 184 19.46 4.17 -16.68
C GLN A 184 18.82 5.56 -16.55
N ARG A 185 18.26 6.10 -17.64
CA ARG A 185 17.55 7.39 -17.60
C ARG A 185 16.24 7.30 -16.83
N ALA A 186 15.49 6.21 -16.99
CA ALA A 186 14.28 5.97 -16.20
C ALA A 186 14.60 5.85 -14.71
N LEU A 187 15.69 5.15 -14.37
CA LEU A 187 16.18 5.01 -13.00
C LEU A 187 16.55 6.37 -12.39
N LEU A 188 17.26 7.22 -13.14
CA LEU A 188 17.61 8.57 -12.69
C LEU A 188 16.38 9.43 -12.38
N GLN A 189 15.30 9.30 -13.15
CA GLN A 189 14.05 10.01 -12.88
C GLN A 189 13.43 9.56 -11.55
N LEU A 190 13.46 8.25 -11.27
CA LEU A 190 12.93 7.69 -10.03
C LEU A 190 13.73 8.15 -8.81
N GLU A 191 15.06 8.25 -8.93
CA GLU A 191 15.93 8.83 -7.89
C GLU A 191 15.61 10.30 -7.61
N GLN A 192 15.36 11.10 -8.66
CA GLN A 192 14.97 12.51 -8.52
C GLN A 192 13.63 12.69 -7.80
N ASP A 193 12.77 11.68 -7.83
CA ASP A 193 11.51 11.64 -7.06
C ASP A 193 11.71 11.21 -5.59
N GLY A 194 12.95 10.90 -5.20
CA GLY A 194 13.33 10.58 -3.82
C GLY A 194 13.24 9.10 -3.47
N ALA A 195 13.18 8.21 -4.47
CA ALA A 195 13.07 6.77 -4.25
C ALA A 195 14.29 6.14 -3.57
N ASP A 196 15.44 6.82 -3.53
CA ASP A 196 16.65 6.36 -2.81
C ASP A 196 16.38 6.07 -1.32
N GLN A 197 15.41 6.75 -0.70
CA GLN A 197 15.05 6.52 0.70
C GLN A 197 14.17 5.29 0.90
N PHE A 198 13.46 4.89 -0.15
CA PHE A 198 12.59 3.72 -0.18
C PHE A 198 13.38 2.43 -0.47
N PHE A 199 14.42 2.48 -1.30
CA PHE A 199 15.20 1.28 -1.60
C PHE A 199 16.33 1.04 -0.61
N GLY A 200 16.36 -0.14 0.00
CA GLY A 200 17.43 -0.58 0.90
C GLY A 200 16.94 -1.40 2.09
N GLU A 201 17.79 -1.54 3.11
CA GLU A 201 17.53 -2.36 4.29
C GLU A 201 17.36 -1.53 5.58
N PRO A 202 16.67 -2.05 6.62
CA PRO A 202 15.89 -3.28 6.61
C PRO A 202 14.61 -3.11 5.78
N ALA A 203 14.32 -4.08 4.93
CA ALA A 203 13.07 -4.13 4.17
C ALA A 203 11.88 -4.37 5.10
N LEU A 204 10.71 -3.88 4.71
CA LEU A 204 9.47 -4.10 5.45
C LEU A 204 9.07 -5.58 5.35
N GLU A 205 8.97 -6.26 6.48
CA GLU A 205 8.41 -7.60 6.55
C GLU A 205 6.88 -7.52 6.65
N LEU A 206 6.15 -8.35 5.90
CA LEU A 206 4.68 -8.38 5.99
C LEU A 206 4.17 -8.67 7.41
N ALA A 207 4.95 -9.44 8.18
CA ALA A 207 4.66 -9.72 9.57
C ALA A 207 4.57 -8.45 10.43
N ASP A 208 5.30 -7.38 10.09
CA ASP A 208 5.26 -6.11 10.83
C ASP A 208 3.92 -5.40 10.69
N LEU A 209 3.25 -5.56 9.54
CA LEU A 209 1.92 -4.99 9.28
C LEU A 209 0.79 -5.84 9.86
N MET A 210 1.03 -7.13 10.12
CA MET A 210 -0.01 -8.10 10.50
C MET A 210 -0.11 -8.36 12.01
N ARG A 211 0.39 -7.43 12.83
CA ARG A 211 0.48 -7.59 14.29
C ARG A 211 -0.82 -7.26 15.02
N GLN A 212 -0.97 -7.85 16.19
CA GLN A 212 -1.93 -7.43 17.22
C GLN A 212 -1.17 -6.85 18.42
N ASP A 213 -1.82 -5.94 19.15
CA ASP A 213 -1.32 -5.47 20.44
C ASP A 213 -1.59 -6.51 21.56
N MET A 214 -1.10 -6.23 22.76
CA MET A 214 -1.29 -7.10 23.93
C MET A 214 -2.76 -7.24 24.37
N SER A 215 -3.67 -6.41 23.86
CA SER A 215 -5.11 -6.51 24.11
C SER A 215 -5.83 -7.38 23.07
N GLY A 216 -5.10 -7.91 22.08
CA GLY A 216 -5.66 -8.69 20.97
C GLY A 216 -6.25 -7.82 19.85
N ARG A 217 -6.05 -6.49 19.89
CA ARG A 217 -6.53 -5.59 18.84
C ARG A 217 -5.53 -5.54 17.70
N GLY A 218 -6.02 -5.54 16.46
CA GLY A 218 -5.20 -5.43 15.26
C GLY A 218 -4.53 -4.06 15.19
N VAL A 219 -3.24 -4.03 14.88
CA VAL A 219 -2.49 -2.78 14.74
C VAL A 219 -2.99 -2.01 13.51
N ILE A 220 -3.21 -0.71 13.69
CA ILE A 220 -3.57 0.24 12.65
C ILE A 220 -2.27 0.87 12.14
N ASN A 221 -1.84 0.45 10.96
CA ASN A 221 -0.64 0.97 10.28
C ASN A 221 -1.01 2.21 9.48
N VAL A 222 -0.44 3.37 9.82
CA VAL A 222 -0.72 4.64 9.14
C VAL A 222 0.52 5.09 8.39
N LEU A 223 0.44 5.13 7.07
CA LEU A 223 1.46 5.71 6.20
C LEU A 223 1.27 7.22 6.12
N ALA A 224 2.23 7.99 6.61
CA ALA A 224 2.30 9.43 6.38
C ALA A 224 2.61 9.69 4.89
N ALA A 225 1.63 10.23 4.17
CA ALA A 225 1.70 10.44 2.72
C ALA A 225 1.56 11.91 2.32
N ASP A 226 1.73 12.85 3.27
CA ASP A 226 1.58 14.30 3.07
C ASP A 226 2.55 14.88 2.03
N GLN A 227 3.79 14.39 1.98
CA GLN A 227 4.76 14.73 0.94
C GLN A 227 4.66 13.79 -0.27
N LEU A 228 4.28 12.54 -0.02
CA LEU A 228 4.26 11.48 -1.02
C LEU A 228 3.20 11.71 -2.09
N ILE A 229 2.09 12.38 -1.74
CA ILE A 229 1.09 12.85 -2.71
C ILE A 229 1.66 13.75 -3.81
N LEU A 230 2.74 14.50 -3.53
CA LEU A 230 3.40 15.33 -4.54
C LEU A 230 4.23 14.50 -5.53
N LYS A 231 4.35 13.18 -5.29
CA LYS A 231 5.11 12.20 -6.06
C LYS A 231 4.25 10.97 -6.40
N PRO A 232 3.20 11.10 -7.24
CA PRO A 232 2.23 10.03 -7.53
C PRO A 232 2.89 8.72 -8.00
N ARG A 233 3.91 8.81 -8.86
CA ARG A 233 4.65 7.63 -9.34
C ARG A 233 5.27 6.83 -8.20
N LEU A 234 5.93 7.49 -7.23
CA LEU A 234 6.56 6.83 -6.09
C LEU A 234 5.50 6.23 -5.15
N TYR A 235 4.38 6.94 -4.96
CA TYR A 235 3.25 6.46 -4.17
C TYR A 235 2.65 5.17 -4.74
N SER A 236 2.28 5.17 -6.03
CA SER A 236 1.71 4.01 -6.70
C SER A 236 2.71 2.86 -6.81
N THR A 237 4.00 3.17 -6.96
CA THR A 237 5.10 2.20 -6.93
C THR A 237 5.14 1.43 -5.61
N PHE A 238 5.18 2.15 -4.49
CA PHE A 238 5.20 1.54 -3.16
C PHE A 238 3.97 0.68 -2.90
N LEU A 239 2.78 1.19 -3.22
CA LEU A 239 1.55 0.48 -2.95
C LEU A 239 1.37 -0.75 -3.83
N LEU A 240 1.77 -0.68 -5.11
CA LEU A 240 1.73 -1.86 -5.95
C LEU A 240 2.74 -2.92 -5.48
N TRP A 241 3.94 -2.50 -5.07
CA TRP A 241 4.91 -3.39 -4.47
C TRP A 241 4.30 -4.11 -3.26
N LEU A 242 3.76 -3.35 -2.30
CA LEU A 242 3.17 -3.91 -1.08
C LEU A 242 2.03 -4.89 -1.37
N LEU A 243 1.12 -4.55 -2.30
CA LEU A 243 0.02 -5.44 -2.68
C LEU A 243 0.52 -6.70 -3.42
N SER A 244 1.56 -6.57 -4.25
CA SER A 244 2.17 -7.71 -4.94
C SER A 244 2.87 -8.64 -3.95
N GLU A 245 3.64 -8.08 -3.00
CA GLU A 245 4.32 -8.82 -1.94
C GLU A 245 3.32 -9.62 -1.11
N LEU A 246 2.21 -8.99 -0.71
CA LEU A 246 1.12 -9.67 -0.02
C LEU A 246 0.51 -10.79 -0.85
N PHE A 247 0.29 -10.59 -2.14
CA PHE A 247 -0.26 -11.62 -3.01
C PHE A 247 0.68 -12.82 -3.15
N GLU A 248 1.98 -12.58 -3.24
CA GLU A 248 3.00 -13.61 -3.43
C GLU A 248 3.31 -14.38 -2.14
N GLN A 249 3.48 -13.68 -1.01
CA GLN A 249 3.87 -14.31 0.25
C GLN A 249 2.69 -14.93 1.02
N LEU A 250 1.49 -14.35 0.95
CA LEU A 250 0.36 -14.88 1.73
C LEU A 250 -0.14 -16.19 1.13
N PRO A 251 -0.51 -17.18 1.95
CA PRO A 251 -1.16 -18.39 1.47
C PRO A 251 -2.60 -18.09 1.03
N GLU A 252 -3.08 -18.83 0.04
CA GLU A 252 -4.51 -18.83 -0.29
C GLU A 252 -5.32 -19.36 0.88
N VAL A 253 -6.48 -18.74 1.10
CA VAL A 253 -7.42 -19.07 2.16
C VAL A 253 -8.83 -19.15 1.58
N GLY A 254 -9.63 -20.06 2.13
CA GLY A 254 -11.05 -20.14 1.83
C GLY A 254 -11.84 -19.03 2.51
N ASP A 255 -13.11 -19.31 2.81
CA ASP A 255 -13.95 -18.37 3.55
C ASP A 255 -13.50 -18.29 5.02
N LEU A 256 -13.02 -17.12 5.42
CA LEU A 256 -12.62 -16.81 6.80
C LEU A 256 -13.76 -16.10 7.54
N ASP A 257 -13.77 -16.23 8.86
CA ASP A 257 -14.71 -15.49 9.73
C ASP A 257 -14.45 -13.97 9.71
N GLN A 258 -13.21 -13.58 9.42
CA GLN A 258 -12.78 -12.19 9.26
C GLN A 258 -11.54 -12.10 8.35
N PRO A 259 -11.26 -10.95 7.71
CA PRO A 259 -10.04 -10.75 6.94
C PRO A 259 -8.78 -10.88 7.81
N LYS A 260 -7.65 -11.20 7.15
CA LYS A 260 -6.32 -11.19 7.77
C LYS A 260 -5.71 -9.79 7.86
N LEU A 261 -6.07 -8.91 6.92
CA LEU A 261 -5.56 -7.55 6.80
C LEU A 261 -6.55 -6.73 5.97
N VAL A 262 -6.69 -5.45 6.28
CA VAL A 262 -7.55 -4.53 5.51
C VAL A 262 -6.77 -3.27 5.12
N PHE A 263 -6.80 -2.92 3.84
CA PHE A 263 -6.26 -1.68 3.30
C PHE A 263 -7.34 -0.62 3.16
N PHE A 264 -7.01 0.62 3.51
CA PHE A 264 -7.79 1.81 3.24
C PHE A 264 -6.93 2.81 2.47
N PHE A 265 -7.39 3.18 1.27
CA PHE A 265 -6.79 4.22 0.46
C PHE A 265 -7.66 5.46 0.55
N ASP A 266 -7.23 6.43 1.37
CA ASP A 266 -7.82 7.77 1.30
C ASP A 266 -7.36 8.48 0.02
N GLU A 267 -8.27 9.21 -0.61
CA GLU A 267 -8.05 9.83 -1.92
C GLU A 267 -7.53 8.83 -2.98
N ALA A 268 -8.27 7.74 -3.16
CA ALA A 268 -7.91 6.64 -4.05
C ALA A 268 -7.59 7.04 -5.49
N HIS A 269 -8.12 8.16 -5.98
CA HIS A 269 -7.82 8.71 -7.30
C HIS A 269 -6.31 8.90 -7.52
N LEU A 270 -5.56 9.24 -6.47
CA LEU A 270 -4.11 9.45 -6.52
C LEU A 270 -3.31 8.17 -6.85
N LEU A 271 -3.91 7.00 -6.69
CA LEU A 271 -3.28 5.74 -7.11
C LEU A 271 -3.25 5.61 -8.63
N PHE A 272 -4.24 6.19 -9.29
CA PHE A 272 -4.56 5.97 -10.69
C PHE A 272 -4.26 7.20 -11.55
N ASP A 273 -4.27 8.39 -10.97
CA ASP A 273 -3.85 9.64 -11.62
C ASP A 273 -2.39 9.54 -12.07
N ASP A 274 -2.15 9.84 -13.34
CA ASP A 274 -0.82 9.76 -14.00
C ASP A 274 -0.11 8.40 -13.85
N CYS A 275 -0.86 7.34 -13.50
CA CYS A 275 -0.36 5.97 -13.43
C CYS A 275 -0.21 5.41 -14.86
N PRO A 276 0.95 4.85 -15.23
CA PRO A 276 1.08 4.15 -16.51
C PRO A 276 0.03 3.05 -16.66
N SER A 277 -0.52 2.88 -17.86
CA SER A 277 -1.64 1.93 -18.10
C SER A 277 -1.29 0.49 -17.71
N ALA A 278 -0.05 0.06 -17.93
CA ALA A 278 0.44 -1.24 -17.51
C ALA A 278 0.47 -1.40 -15.97
N LEU A 279 0.76 -0.31 -15.26
CA LEU A 279 0.77 -0.27 -13.80
C LEU A 279 -0.66 -0.33 -13.26
N GLN A 280 -1.58 0.44 -13.85
CA GLN A 280 -3.00 0.44 -13.50
C GLN A 280 -3.63 -0.95 -13.67
N GLN A 281 -3.46 -1.59 -14.83
CA GLN A 281 -3.97 -2.94 -15.09
C GLN A 281 -3.48 -3.96 -14.06
N ARG A 282 -2.23 -3.80 -13.61
CA ARG A 282 -1.68 -4.68 -12.57
C ARG A 282 -2.33 -4.42 -11.21
N VAL A 283 -2.55 -3.16 -10.83
CA VAL A 283 -3.26 -2.82 -9.58
C VAL A 283 -4.65 -3.44 -9.60
N GLU A 284 -5.41 -3.28 -10.69
CA GLU A 284 -6.74 -3.90 -10.86
C GLU A 284 -6.68 -5.42 -10.70
N GLN A 285 -5.69 -6.07 -11.34
CA GLN A 285 -5.51 -7.51 -11.25
C GLN A 285 -5.20 -7.96 -9.81
N VAL A 286 -4.25 -7.31 -9.14
CA VAL A 286 -3.82 -7.67 -7.79
C VAL A 286 -4.96 -7.46 -6.80
N VAL A 287 -5.67 -6.34 -6.87
CA VAL A 287 -6.83 -6.08 -6.01
C VAL A 287 -7.89 -7.16 -6.16
N ARG A 288 -8.19 -7.62 -7.39
CA ARG A 288 -9.15 -8.72 -7.63
C ARG A 288 -8.69 -10.05 -7.02
N LEU A 289 -7.39 -10.32 -7.04
CA LEU A 289 -6.83 -11.61 -6.61
C LEU A 289 -6.54 -11.66 -5.11
N ILE A 290 -6.17 -10.54 -4.48
CA ILE A 290 -5.74 -10.50 -3.07
C ILE A 290 -6.85 -10.90 -2.08
N ARG A 291 -8.11 -10.86 -2.52
CA ARG A 291 -9.24 -11.41 -1.77
C ARG A 291 -9.03 -12.88 -1.39
N SER A 292 -8.49 -13.71 -2.29
CA SER A 292 -8.23 -15.14 -2.01
C SER A 292 -7.15 -15.34 -0.95
N LYS A 293 -6.38 -14.29 -0.61
CA LYS A 293 -5.40 -14.27 0.47
C LYS A 293 -5.98 -13.78 1.79
N GLY A 294 -7.26 -13.43 1.82
CA GLY A 294 -7.96 -12.91 3.00
C GLY A 294 -7.74 -11.41 3.23
N VAL A 295 -7.34 -10.66 2.21
CA VAL A 295 -7.08 -9.21 2.32
C VAL A 295 -8.25 -8.40 1.76
N GLY A 296 -8.72 -7.42 2.53
CA GLY A 296 -9.71 -6.43 2.10
C GLY A 296 -9.06 -5.17 1.58
N VAL A 297 -9.67 -4.52 0.59
CA VAL A 297 -9.19 -3.23 0.03
C VAL A 297 -10.36 -2.26 -0.06
N TYR A 298 -10.23 -1.10 0.56
CA TYR A 298 -11.28 -0.09 0.64
C TYR A 298 -10.78 1.21 0.03
N PHE A 299 -11.46 1.66 -1.02
CA PHE A 299 -11.15 2.92 -1.69
C PHE A 299 -12.04 4.03 -1.14
N CYS A 300 -11.44 5.17 -0.81
CA CYS A 300 -12.18 6.37 -0.46
C CYS A 300 -11.92 7.43 -1.52
N SER A 301 -12.96 7.87 -2.22
CA SER A 301 -12.84 8.88 -3.26
C SER A 301 -14.00 9.89 -3.21
N GLN A 302 -13.83 11.04 -3.84
CA GLN A 302 -14.90 12.02 -4.00
C GLN A 302 -15.94 11.52 -5.01
N ASN A 303 -15.47 11.02 -6.15
CA ASN A 303 -16.30 10.42 -7.19
C ASN A 303 -15.94 8.93 -7.33
N PRO A 304 -16.93 8.01 -7.37
CA PRO A 304 -16.68 6.61 -7.70
C PRO A 304 -15.96 6.40 -9.02
N ASP A 305 -16.18 7.28 -10.01
CA ASP A 305 -15.58 7.16 -11.35
C ASP A 305 -14.05 7.42 -11.36
N ASP A 306 -13.49 7.94 -10.26
CA ASP A 306 -12.04 8.15 -10.14
C ASP A 306 -11.26 6.84 -9.86
N VAL A 307 -11.98 5.73 -9.64
CA VAL A 307 -11.39 4.41 -9.44
C VAL A 307 -11.85 3.49 -10.58
N PRO A 308 -10.90 2.99 -11.41
CA PRO A 308 -11.20 2.20 -12.61
C PRO A 308 -11.73 0.78 -12.34
#